data_AF-A0A641AKS0-F1
#
_entry.id   AF-A0A641AKS0-F1
#
_cell.length_a   1.000
_cell.length_b   1.000
_cell.length_c   1.000
_cell.angle_alpha   90.00
_cell.angle_beta   90.00
_cell.angle_gamma   90.00
#
_symmetry.space_group_name_H-M   'P 1'
#
loop_
_entity.id
_entity.type
_entity.pdbx_description
1 polymer ?
#
loop_
_entity_poly.entity_id
_entity_poly.type
_entity_poly.pdbx_seq_one_letter_code
_entity_poly.pdbx_strand_id
1 'polypeptide(L)'
;MSAAPSRVHVVNDHDSSTRDVHASTFTNLTQSRVGVWARPDTRRMSTLATDILTSFGVQDGLAGNGRPGEGQLTRVVAWARAYDIDDLYVQNAFLLPLPVITELLTTTISAGWHVWLVGDTGYRTTVQDTVDDFCRNHQLPPADVVDASQFLDTFKTALTEPDPIEDVVPVVNWPEHVPSDDFTTFRAACRDLLAPPVLEVVDEFFVRHARAAADVAKTLPRDTVAREQAMADWFHARWREVETVTQFVVVVRAAQVGLFASQLHLRVELDRLVGTAQTMPHDALRRPHAWRRLRAYADPARGAACAFAAAGVPLGHTAIVLVGDVAADGSTVRTEAGVYDIFEPARPFVRAQHHLRTNEGAGPDDVFFEGQNQNKTDQRLARFLTEARREAGVAVAASYKERDLASGSRWLTRWGLSIRELT
;
A
#
# COMPACT_ATOMS: atom_id res chain seq x y z
N MET A 1 -18.84 -15.58 4.05
CA MET A 1 -20.07 -15.26 3.28
C MET A 1 -19.98 -15.98 1.96
N SER A 2 -21.02 -16.66 1.49
CA SER A 2 -21.04 -17.23 0.14
C SER A 2 -21.11 -16.07 -0.84
N ALA A 3 -20.12 -15.90 -1.70
CA ALA A 3 -20.17 -14.90 -2.77
C ALA A 3 -21.42 -15.16 -3.64
N ALA A 4 -22.10 -14.09 -4.05
CA ALA A 4 -23.19 -14.22 -5.00
C ALA A 4 -22.64 -14.81 -6.32
N PRO A 5 -23.42 -15.63 -7.04
CA PRO A 5 -22.96 -16.15 -8.32
C PRO A 5 -22.72 -15.01 -9.31
N SER A 6 -21.64 -15.10 -10.09
CA SER A 6 -21.33 -14.18 -11.18
C SER A 6 -22.54 -13.96 -12.09
N ARG A 7 -22.70 -12.73 -12.59
CA ARG A 7 -23.79 -12.35 -13.50
C ARG A 7 -23.25 -11.62 -14.72
N VAL A 8 -23.97 -11.73 -15.82
CA VAL A 8 -23.69 -11.00 -17.06
C VAL A 8 -24.81 -10.01 -17.29
N HIS A 9 -24.46 -8.74 -17.35
CA HIS A 9 -25.37 -7.64 -17.66
C HIS A 9 -25.02 -7.08 -19.03
N VAL A 10 -26.03 -6.82 -19.84
CA VAL A 10 -25.90 -6.27 -21.19
C VAL A 10 -26.62 -4.94 -21.22
N VAL A 11 -25.88 -3.87 -21.47
CA VAL A 11 -26.43 -2.52 -21.51
C VAL A 11 -26.54 -2.07 -22.97
N ASN A 12 -27.78 -1.85 -23.40
CA ASN A 12 -28.08 -1.33 -24.73
C ASN A 12 -28.09 0.21 -24.69
N ASP A 13 -27.04 0.82 -25.24
CA ASP A 13 -26.88 2.28 -25.28
C ASP A 13 -27.40 2.88 -26.59
N HIS A 14 -28.71 2.77 -26.81
CA HIS A 14 -29.36 3.20 -28.06
C HIS A 14 -29.25 4.71 -28.31
N ASP A 15 -29.16 5.52 -27.26
CA ASP A 15 -29.06 6.98 -27.32
C ASP A 15 -27.61 7.48 -27.22
N SER A 16 -26.63 6.57 -27.12
CA SER A 16 -25.22 6.90 -26.90
C SER A 16 -24.98 7.71 -25.61
N SER A 17 -25.88 7.65 -24.64
CA SER A 17 -25.77 8.38 -23.37
C SER A 17 -24.58 7.95 -22.53
N THR A 18 -24.10 6.71 -22.69
CA THR A 18 -22.91 6.23 -21.99
C THR A 18 -21.61 6.63 -22.68
N ARG A 19 -21.61 6.98 -23.99
CA ARG A 19 -20.39 7.38 -24.73
C ARG A 19 -19.68 8.59 -24.12
N ASP A 20 -20.44 9.54 -23.58
CA ASP A 20 -19.90 10.77 -23.00
C ASP A 20 -19.33 10.55 -21.59
N VAL A 21 -19.57 9.38 -20.98
CA VAL A 21 -19.02 9.02 -19.68
C VAL A 21 -17.74 8.22 -19.88
N HIS A 22 -16.61 8.77 -19.42
CA HIS A 22 -15.33 8.07 -19.49
C HIS A 22 -15.33 6.81 -18.62
N ALA A 23 -14.76 5.70 -19.11
CA ALA A 23 -14.73 4.42 -18.38
C ALA A 23 -14.13 4.53 -16.97
N SER A 24 -13.15 5.42 -16.76
CA SER A 24 -12.55 5.67 -15.45
C SER A 24 -13.55 6.19 -14.42
N THR A 25 -14.63 6.85 -14.86
CA THR A 25 -15.71 7.31 -13.96
C THR A 25 -16.37 6.12 -13.27
N PHE A 26 -16.43 4.95 -13.90
CA PHE A 26 -16.96 3.72 -13.30
C PHE A 26 -15.94 2.96 -12.45
N THR A 27 -14.70 3.42 -12.37
CA THR A 27 -13.67 2.79 -11.53
C THR A 27 -13.72 3.38 -10.13
N ASN A 28 -14.18 2.58 -9.16
CA ASN A 28 -14.05 2.90 -7.75
C ASN A 28 -13.73 1.62 -6.96
N LEU A 29 -12.45 1.44 -6.60
CA LEU A 29 -11.97 0.25 -5.91
C LEU A 29 -12.51 0.13 -4.47
N THR A 30 -12.89 1.24 -3.82
CA THR A 30 -13.47 1.19 -2.46
C THR A 30 -14.94 0.77 -2.46
N GLN A 31 -15.59 0.91 -3.61
CA GLN A 31 -16.95 0.46 -3.86
C GLN A 31 -16.98 -0.80 -4.73
N SER A 32 -15.87 -1.56 -4.81
CA SER A 32 -15.82 -2.85 -5.51
C SER A 32 -16.07 -2.78 -7.02
N ARG A 33 -15.65 -1.69 -7.68
CA ARG A 33 -15.95 -1.40 -9.10
C ARG A 33 -14.73 -1.08 -9.94
N VAL A 34 -14.67 -1.61 -11.16
CA VAL A 34 -13.62 -1.33 -12.16
C VAL A 34 -14.24 -1.07 -13.52
N GLY A 35 -13.89 0.05 -14.16
CA GLY A 35 -14.35 0.39 -15.50
C GLY A 35 -13.22 0.40 -16.52
N VAL A 36 -13.49 -0.13 -17.72
CA VAL A 36 -12.52 -0.26 -18.81
C VAL A 36 -13.16 0.12 -20.14
N TRP A 37 -12.38 0.78 -21.00
CA TRP A 37 -12.77 1.11 -22.36
C TRP A 37 -12.24 0.08 -23.34
N ALA A 38 -13.12 -0.69 -23.99
CA ALA A 38 -12.74 -1.58 -25.07
C ALA A 38 -12.39 -0.78 -26.33
N ARG A 39 -11.13 -0.84 -26.75
CA ARG A 39 -10.67 -0.15 -27.96
C ARG A 39 -11.09 -0.93 -29.22
N PRO A 40 -11.42 -0.24 -30.35
CA PRO A 40 -11.82 -0.91 -31.59
C PRO A 40 -10.80 -1.91 -32.17
N ASP A 41 -9.52 -1.77 -31.81
CA ASP A 41 -8.41 -2.62 -32.26
C ASP A 41 -8.03 -3.72 -31.26
N THR A 42 -8.81 -3.91 -30.18
CA THR A 42 -8.59 -4.94 -29.16
C THR A 42 -8.87 -6.33 -29.74
N ARG A 43 -7.86 -6.93 -30.37
CA ARG A 43 -7.96 -8.26 -30.99
C ARG A 43 -7.58 -9.41 -30.07
N ARG A 44 -6.99 -9.11 -28.91
CA ARG A 44 -6.44 -10.09 -27.98
C ARG A 44 -6.86 -9.76 -26.56
N MET A 45 -7.15 -10.80 -25.78
CA MET A 45 -7.50 -10.63 -24.38
C MET A 45 -6.37 -10.02 -23.55
N SER A 46 -5.10 -10.24 -23.90
CA SER A 46 -3.96 -9.58 -23.28
C SER A 46 -4.04 -8.05 -23.31
N THR A 47 -4.54 -7.49 -24.43
CA THR A 47 -4.69 -6.03 -24.57
C THR A 47 -5.76 -5.51 -23.61
N LEU A 48 -6.90 -6.20 -23.53
CA LEU A 48 -7.96 -5.86 -22.58
C LEU A 48 -7.50 -6.05 -21.13
N ALA A 49 -6.71 -7.09 -20.85
CA ALA A 49 -6.14 -7.35 -19.52
C ALA A 49 -5.21 -6.22 -19.09
N THR A 50 -4.37 -5.67 -19.98
CA THR A 50 -3.58 -4.46 -19.70
C THR A 50 -4.48 -3.27 -19.35
N ASP A 51 -5.57 -3.07 -20.09
CA ASP A 51 -6.50 -1.97 -19.85
C ASP A 51 -7.20 -2.13 -18.48
N ILE A 52 -7.59 -3.37 -18.12
CA ILE A 52 -8.12 -3.70 -16.78
C ILE A 52 -7.08 -3.41 -15.68
N LEU A 53 -5.83 -3.87 -15.84
CA LEU A 53 -4.75 -3.58 -14.88
C LEU A 53 -4.52 -2.06 -14.73
N THR A 54 -4.62 -1.32 -15.83
CA THR A 54 -4.48 0.14 -15.82
C THR A 54 -5.56 0.80 -14.96
N SER A 55 -6.80 0.29 -14.97
CA SER A 55 -7.87 0.75 -14.08
C SER A 55 -7.60 0.45 -12.59
N PHE A 56 -6.80 -0.58 -12.28
CA PHE A 56 -6.27 -0.78 -10.92
C PHE A 56 -5.13 0.19 -10.55
N GLY A 57 -4.66 1.00 -11.50
CA GLY A 57 -3.55 1.95 -11.34
C GLY A 57 -2.19 1.40 -11.78
N VAL A 58 -2.15 0.23 -12.45
CA VAL A 58 -0.91 -0.32 -13.03
C VAL A 58 -0.44 0.55 -14.18
N GLN A 59 0.87 0.76 -14.28
CA GLN A 59 1.48 1.55 -15.35
C GLN A 59 2.36 0.68 -16.23
N ASP A 60 2.20 0.82 -17.54
CA ASP A 60 3.12 0.23 -18.51
C ASP A 60 4.49 0.91 -18.46
N GLY A 61 5.56 0.13 -18.62
CA GLY A 61 6.95 0.63 -18.65
C GLY A 61 7.70 0.62 -17.32
N LEU A 62 7.04 0.29 -16.20
CA LEU A 62 7.72 0.03 -14.93
C LEU A 62 8.32 -1.38 -14.86
N ALA A 63 9.31 -1.55 -13.98
CA ALA A 63 9.98 -2.83 -13.80
C ALA A 63 8.98 -3.92 -13.37
N GLY A 64 9.15 -5.14 -13.89
CA GLY A 64 8.34 -6.30 -13.51
C GLY A 64 7.08 -6.56 -14.34
N ASN A 65 6.77 -5.75 -15.35
CA ASN A 65 5.58 -6.00 -16.19
C ASN A 65 5.68 -7.25 -17.08
N GLY A 66 6.87 -7.87 -17.18
CA GLY A 66 7.08 -9.08 -18.00
C GLY A 66 6.93 -8.80 -19.49
N ARG A 67 6.80 -9.85 -20.30
CA ARG A 67 6.40 -9.70 -21.71
C ARG A 67 4.89 -9.43 -21.77
N PRO A 68 4.42 -8.48 -22.59
CA PRO A 68 2.99 -8.27 -22.81
C PRO A 68 2.28 -9.59 -23.14
N GLY A 69 1.18 -9.87 -22.44
CA GLY A 69 0.36 -11.07 -22.59
C GLY A 69 0.69 -12.27 -21.70
N GLU A 70 1.88 -12.34 -21.08
CA GLU A 70 2.21 -13.46 -20.19
C GLU A 70 1.71 -13.19 -18.76
N GLY A 71 0.78 -14.03 -18.27
CA GLY A 71 0.27 -14.00 -16.89
C GLY A 71 -0.60 -12.79 -16.52
N GLN A 72 -0.93 -11.90 -17.46
CA GLN A 72 -1.72 -10.69 -17.18
C GLN A 72 -3.10 -11.00 -16.63
N LEU A 73 -3.78 -12.02 -17.17
CA LEU A 73 -5.10 -12.42 -16.67
C LEU A 73 -5.04 -12.94 -15.23
N THR A 74 -4.03 -13.75 -14.90
CA THR A 74 -3.83 -14.24 -13.54
C THR A 74 -3.63 -13.08 -12.56
N ARG A 75 -2.88 -12.03 -12.97
CA ARG A 75 -2.70 -10.81 -12.19
C ARG A 75 -3.98 -10.00 -12.06
N VAL A 76 -4.76 -9.88 -13.14
CA VAL A 76 -6.07 -9.22 -13.13
C VAL A 76 -7.00 -9.88 -12.09
N VAL A 77 -7.09 -11.21 -12.10
CA VAL A 77 -7.88 -11.97 -11.11
C VAL A 77 -7.34 -11.73 -9.69
N ALA A 78 -6.02 -11.75 -9.51
CA ALA A 78 -5.39 -11.56 -8.21
C ALA A 78 -5.65 -10.15 -7.62
N TRP A 79 -5.50 -9.10 -8.45
CA TRP A 79 -5.76 -7.73 -8.05
C TRP A 79 -7.21 -7.48 -7.71
N ALA A 80 -8.14 -8.03 -8.49
CA ALA A 80 -9.54 -7.83 -8.23
C ALA A 80 -10.00 -8.50 -6.93
N ARG A 81 -9.53 -9.74 -6.65
CA ARG A 81 -9.79 -10.39 -5.36
C ARG A 81 -9.16 -9.64 -4.19
N ALA A 82 -8.04 -8.97 -4.41
CA ALA A 82 -7.39 -8.18 -3.37
C ALA A 82 -8.14 -6.90 -3.00
N TYR A 83 -8.89 -6.33 -3.95
CA TYR A 83 -9.75 -5.17 -3.75
C TYR A 83 -11.23 -5.54 -3.58
N ASP A 84 -11.55 -6.83 -3.49
CA ASP A 84 -12.93 -7.33 -3.41
C ASP A 84 -13.83 -6.73 -4.51
N ILE A 85 -13.33 -6.68 -5.74
CA ILE A 85 -14.10 -6.16 -6.88
C ILE A 85 -15.23 -7.12 -7.18
N ASP A 86 -16.43 -6.57 -7.23
CA ASP A 86 -17.67 -7.28 -7.53
C ASP A 86 -18.11 -6.98 -8.97
N ASP A 87 -17.82 -5.79 -9.51
CA ASP A 87 -18.29 -5.38 -10.82
C ASP A 87 -17.18 -4.92 -11.77
N LEU A 88 -17.17 -5.49 -12.99
CA LEU A 88 -16.37 -5.04 -14.12
C LEU A 88 -17.25 -4.42 -15.21
N TYR A 89 -17.02 -3.14 -15.52
CA TYR A 89 -17.66 -2.43 -16.62
C TYR A 89 -16.77 -2.42 -17.85
N VAL A 90 -17.30 -2.88 -18.98
CA VAL A 90 -16.60 -2.87 -20.26
C VAL A 90 -17.38 -2.00 -21.24
N GLN A 91 -16.93 -0.77 -21.39
CA GLN A 91 -17.50 0.19 -22.33
C GLN A 91 -17.08 -0.15 -23.76
N ASN A 92 -18.02 -0.04 -24.71
CA ASN A 92 -17.86 -0.50 -26.09
C ASN A 92 -17.55 -2.01 -26.23
N ALA A 93 -18.07 -2.83 -25.32
CA ALA A 93 -17.85 -4.27 -25.32
C ALA A 93 -18.21 -4.93 -26.66
N PHE A 94 -19.19 -4.40 -27.40
CA PHE A 94 -19.62 -4.97 -28.68
C PHE A 94 -18.64 -4.74 -29.84
N LEU A 95 -17.57 -3.97 -29.62
CA LEU A 95 -16.45 -3.87 -30.56
C LEU A 95 -15.44 -5.02 -30.38
N LEU A 96 -15.53 -5.77 -29.28
CA LEU A 96 -14.62 -6.88 -29.02
C LEU A 96 -14.94 -8.08 -29.92
N PRO A 97 -13.93 -8.78 -30.44
CA PRO A 97 -14.14 -10.06 -31.11
C PRO A 97 -14.78 -11.08 -30.15
N LEU A 98 -15.66 -11.95 -30.65
CA LEU A 98 -16.34 -12.98 -29.84
C LEU A 98 -15.40 -13.87 -29.01
N PRO A 99 -14.20 -14.27 -29.50
CA PRO A 99 -13.24 -15.01 -28.67
C PRO A 99 -12.78 -14.21 -27.45
N VAL A 100 -12.59 -12.89 -27.59
CA VAL A 100 -12.20 -12.01 -26.48
C VAL A 100 -13.35 -11.86 -25.48
N ILE A 101 -14.60 -11.74 -25.96
CA ILE A 101 -15.77 -11.73 -25.08
C ILE A 101 -15.86 -13.03 -24.28
N THR A 102 -15.71 -14.18 -24.94
CA THR A 102 -15.78 -15.49 -24.27
C THR A 102 -14.69 -15.66 -23.20
N GLU A 103 -13.46 -15.24 -23.51
CA GLU A 103 -12.34 -15.29 -22.57
C GLU A 103 -12.51 -14.30 -21.41
N LEU A 104 -13.04 -13.11 -21.68
CA LEU A 104 -13.45 -12.14 -20.66
C LEU A 104 -14.47 -12.77 -19.71
N LEU A 105 -15.57 -13.34 -20.23
CA LEU A 105 -16.61 -13.96 -19.39
C LEU A 105 -16.05 -15.13 -18.55
N THR A 106 -15.16 -15.95 -19.12
CA THR A 106 -14.47 -17.03 -18.39
C THR A 106 -13.60 -16.48 -17.25
N THR A 107 -12.90 -15.37 -17.51
CA THR A 107 -12.09 -14.67 -16.50
C THR A 107 -12.98 -14.11 -15.40
N THR A 108 -14.12 -13.51 -15.75
CA THR A 108 -15.11 -12.95 -14.81
C THR A 108 -15.64 -14.03 -13.86
N ILE A 109 -16.03 -15.21 -14.37
CA ILE A 109 -16.45 -16.35 -13.52
C ILE A 109 -15.32 -16.74 -12.57
N SER A 110 -14.10 -16.89 -13.10
CA SER A 110 -12.94 -17.30 -12.31
C SER A 110 -12.61 -16.31 -11.20
N ALA A 111 -12.85 -15.02 -11.45
CA ALA A 111 -12.63 -13.95 -10.50
C ALA A 111 -13.81 -13.73 -9.53
N GLY A 112 -15.01 -14.20 -9.90
CA GLY A 112 -16.24 -14.05 -9.12
C GLY A 112 -16.99 -12.73 -9.36
N TRP A 113 -16.76 -12.04 -10.48
CA TRP A 113 -17.39 -10.73 -10.72
C TRP A 113 -18.75 -10.86 -11.41
N HIS A 114 -19.49 -9.77 -11.36
CA HIS A 114 -20.50 -9.36 -12.32
C HIS A 114 -19.81 -8.58 -13.45
N VAL A 115 -20.21 -8.82 -14.69
CA VAL A 115 -19.67 -8.10 -15.85
C VAL A 115 -20.78 -7.35 -16.56
N TRP A 116 -20.53 -6.08 -16.84
CA TRP A 116 -21.43 -5.17 -17.54
C TRP A 116 -20.86 -4.88 -18.92
N LEU A 117 -21.45 -5.49 -19.94
CA LEU A 117 -21.09 -5.30 -21.34
C LEU A 117 -21.93 -4.16 -21.91
N VAL A 118 -21.30 -3.01 -22.12
CA VAL A 118 -21.99 -1.79 -22.59
C VAL A 118 -21.66 -1.54 -24.06
N GLY A 119 -22.65 -1.25 -24.90
CA GLY A 119 -22.39 -0.84 -26.27
C GLY A 119 -23.57 -0.19 -26.98
N ASP A 120 -23.23 0.66 -27.95
CA ASP A 120 -24.16 1.50 -28.71
C ASP A 120 -24.63 0.88 -30.04
N THR A 121 -23.80 0.04 -30.65
CA THR A 121 -24.16 -0.69 -31.86
C THR A 121 -25.06 -1.82 -31.41
N GLY A 122 -26.37 -1.67 -31.64
CA GLY A 122 -27.41 -2.54 -31.09
C GLY A 122 -26.96 -4.00 -31.02
N TYR A 123 -27.08 -4.58 -29.83
CA TYR A 123 -26.78 -5.97 -29.47
C TYR A 123 -27.14 -6.91 -30.62
N ARG A 124 -26.16 -7.14 -31.51
CA ARG A 124 -26.39 -7.91 -32.72
C ARG A 124 -26.65 -9.34 -32.28
N THR A 125 -27.58 -10.01 -32.95
CA THR A 125 -27.96 -11.41 -32.66
C THR A 125 -26.75 -12.29 -32.34
N THR A 126 -25.62 -12.11 -33.03
CA THR A 126 -24.40 -12.90 -32.78
C THR A 126 -23.73 -12.71 -31.40
N VAL A 127 -23.65 -11.48 -30.87
CA VAL A 127 -23.08 -11.26 -29.51
C VAL A 127 -24.06 -11.79 -28.47
N GLN A 128 -25.35 -11.57 -28.71
CA GLN A 128 -26.42 -12.11 -27.89
C GLN A 128 -26.37 -13.63 -27.79
N ASP A 129 -26.39 -14.30 -28.93
CA ASP A 129 -26.34 -15.76 -29.02
C ASP A 129 -25.08 -16.28 -28.30
N THR A 130 -23.93 -15.61 -28.46
CA THR A 130 -22.68 -15.99 -27.78
C THR A 130 -22.78 -15.88 -26.27
N VAL A 131 -23.33 -14.77 -25.75
CA VAL A 131 -23.50 -14.54 -24.31
C VAL A 131 -24.53 -15.52 -23.72
N ASP A 132 -25.66 -15.71 -24.39
CA ASP A 132 -26.74 -16.59 -23.96
C ASP A 132 -26.29 -18.06 -23.95
N ASP A 133 -25.56 -18.50 -24.99
CA ASP A 133 -24.97 -19.83 -25.05
C ASP A 133 -23.89 -20.00 -23.97
N PHE A 134 -23.07 -18.98 -23.72
CA PHE A 134 -22.07 -19.01 -22.66
C PHE A 134 -22.71 -19.18 -21.28
N CYS A 135 -23.73 -18.37 -20.95
CA CYS A 135 -24.46 -18.46 -19.68
C CYS A 135 -25.10 -19.84 -19.51
N ARG A 136 -25.72 -20.38 -20.57
CA ARG A 136 -26.32 -21.73 -20.55
C ARG A 136 -25.28 -22.82 -20.30
N ASN A 137 -24.14 -22.76 -20.99
CA ASN A 137 -23.06 -23.76 -20.87
C ASN A 137 -22.41 -23.76 -19.48
N HIS A 138 -22.37 -22.61 -18.82
CA HIS A 138 -21.79 -22.46 -17.47
C HIS A 138 -22.84 -22.45 -16.35
N GLN A 139 -24.11 -22.73 -16.65
CA GLN A 139 -25.22 -22.77 -15.69
C GLN A 139 -25.38 -21.44 -14.91
N LEU A 140 -25.06 -20.33 -15.57
CA LEU A 140 -25.32 -18.99 -15.03
C LEU A 140 -26.77 -18.59 -15.28
N PRO A 141 -27.32 -17.64 -14.51
CA PRO A 141 -28.55 -16.97 -14.88
C PRO A 141 -28.47 -16.41 -16.32
N PRO A 142 -29.60 -16.34 -17.06
CA PRO A 142 -29.65 -15.63 -18.32
C PRO A 142 -29.11 -14.20 -18.19
N ALA A 143 -28.51 -13.67 -19.24
CA ALA A 143 -27.96 -12.32 -19.19
C ALA A 143 -29.08 -11.29 -18.98
N ASP A 144 -28.87 -10.39 -18.01
CA ASP A 144 -29.81 -9.32 -17.71
C ASP A 144 -29.62 -8.21 -18.74
N VAL A 145 -30.65 -7.92 -19.55
CA VAL A 145 -30.63 -6.80 -20.50
C VAL A 145 -31.17 -5.55 -19.81
N VAL A 146 -30.34 -4.51 -19.72
CA VAL A 146 -30.62 -3.27 -19.00
C VAL A 146 -30.57 -2.10 -20.00
N ASP A 147 -31.50 -1.14 -19.85
CA ASP A 147 -31.46 0.10 -20.62
C ASP A 147 -30.37 1.03 -20.11
N ALA A 148 -29.71 1.79 -21.00
CA ALA A 148 -28.64 2.71 -20.62
C ALA A 148 -29.08 3.76 -19.59
N SER A 149 -30.32 4.23 -19.63
CA SER A 149 -30.84 5.18 -18.63
C SER A 149 -30.92 4.55 -17.24
N GLN A 150 -31.43 3.33 -17.13
CA GLN A 150 -31.51 2.58 -15.88
C GLN A 150 -30.10 2.22 -15.34
N PHE A 151 -29.19 1.86 -16.23
CA PHE A 151 -27.78 1.65 -15.89
C PHE A 151 -27.18 2.93 -15.31
N LEU A 152 -27.29 4.06 -16.01
CA LEU A 152 -26.75 5.33 -15.53
C LEU A 152 -27.37 5.79 -14.22
N ASP A 153 -28.66 5.57 -13.98
CA ASP A 153 -29.28 5.90 -12.68
C ASP A 153 -28.71 5.04 -11.55
N THR A 154 -28.58 3.74 -11.77
CA THR A 154 -27.94 2.81 -10.81
C THR A 154 -26.52 3.27 -10.45
N PHE A 155 -25.77 3.76 -11.44
CA PHE A 155 -24.38 4.17 -11.27
C PHE A 155 -24.20 5.60 -10.76
N LYS A 156 -25.02 6.56 -11.20
CA LYS A 156 -24.96 7.96 -10.77
C LYS A 156 -25.23 8.09 -9.28
N THR A 157 -26.19 7.34 -8.73
CA THR A 157 -26.45 7.36 -7.28
C THR A 157 -25.19 6.97 -6.50
N ALA A 158 -24.45 5.98 -6.98
CA ALA A 158 -23.19 5.54 -6.36
C ALA A 158 -21.96 6.42 -6.68
N LEU A 159 -22.03 7.29 -7.70
CA LEU A 159 -20.99 8.29 -8.01
C LEU A 159 -21.17 9.61 -7.25
N THR A 160 -22.37 9.84 -6.69
CA THR A 160 -22.71 11.07 -5.98
C THR A 160 -22.44 10.97 -4.48
N GLU A 161 -22.05 9.80 -3.99
CA GLU A 161 -21.39 9.70 -2.69
C GLU A 161 -19.93 10.10 -2.89
N PRO A 162 -19.54 11.36 -2.58
CA PRO A 162 -18.12 11.65 -2.48
C PRO A 162 -17.52 10.63 -1.51
N ASP A 163 -16.31 10.14 -1.80
CA ASP A 163 -15.46 9.59 -0.74
C ASP A 163 -15.65 10.52 0.46
N PRO A 164 -16.00 10.01 1.66
CA PRO A 164 -16.18 10.88 2.81
C PRO A 164 -14.91 11.71 2.87
N ILE A 165 -15.07 13.00 2.52
CA ILE A 165 -14.05 13.99 2.79
C ILE A 165 -14.05 13.92 4.31
N GLU A 166 -13.08 13.19 4.87
CA GLU A 166 -12.88 13.11 6.31
C GLU A 166 -13.13 14.51 6.81
N ASP A 167 -14.17 14.67 7.64
CA ASP A 167 -14.55 15.95 8.21
C ASP A 167 -13.23 16.59 8.64
N VAL A 168 -12.86 17.67 7.96
CA VAL A 168 -11.66 18.42 8.28
C VAL A 168 -12.02 19.14 9.57
N VAL A 169 -11.98 18.40 10.67
CA VAL A 169 -11.69 18.94 11.98
C VAL A 169 -10.49 19.83 11.73
N PRO A 170 -10.49 21.11 12.16
CA PRO A 170 -9.30 21.92 12.07
C PRO A 170 -8.25 21.27 12.97
N VAL A 171 -7.49 20.34 12.40
CA VAL A 171 -6.30 19.77 12.99
C VAL A 171 -5.42 20.97 13.22
N VAL A 172 -5.07 21.23 14.49
CA VAL A 172 -4.01 22.19 14.78
C VAL A 172 -2.78 21.63 14.08
N ASN A 173 -2.48 22.17 12.90
CA ASN A 173 -1.43 21.64 12.05
C ASN A 173 -0.11 21.73 12.82
N TRP A 174 0.57 20.59 12.92
CA TRP A 174 1.92 20.55 13.45
C TRP A 174 2.80 21.53 12.67
N PRO A 175 3.67 22.33 13.30
CA PRO A 175 4.43 23.33 12.57
C PRO A 175 5.38 22.66 11.57
N GLU A 176 5.54 23.25 10.39
CA GLU A 176 6.49 22.76 9.38
C GLU A 176 7.93 22.80 9.91
N HIS A 177 8.25 23.82 10.72
CA HIS A 177 9.56 24.05 11.28
C HIS A 177 9.49 24.26 12.80
N VAL A 178 10.48 23.73 13.52
CA VAL A 178 10.76 24.05 14.92
C VAL A 178 12.17 24.63 15.04
N PRO A 179 12.46 25.40 16.10
CA PRO A 179 13.78 26.00 16.28
C PRO A 179 14.89 24.94 16.31
N SER A 180 16.07 25.26 15.77
CA SER A 180 17.25 24.38 15.81
C SER A 180 18.04 24.51 17.12
N ASP A 181 17.63 25.42 18.00
CA ASP A 181 18.17 25.72 19.31
C ASP A 181 18.50 24.47 20.16
N ASP A 182 19.47 24.64 21.05
CA ASP A 182 19.87 23.63 22.03
C ASP A 182 18.73 23.32 23.01
N PHE A 183 18.75 22.13 23.64
CA PHE A 183 17.69 21.69 24.55
C PHE A 183 17.43 22.64 25.73
N THR A 184 18.44 23.42 26.13
CA THR A 184 18.33 24.42 27.20
C THR A 184 17.52 25.65 26.82
N THR A 185 17.53 26.05 25.54
CA THR A 185 16.83 27.25 25.03
C THR A 185 15.65 26.92 24.11
N PHE A 186 15.56 25.69 23.60
CA PHE A 186 14.57 25.24 22.62
C PHE A 186 13.13 25.62 22.99
N ARG A 187 12.72 25.37 24.24
CA ARG A 187 11.36 25.66 24.69
C ARG A 187 11.06 27.16 24.77
N ALA A 188 12.07 27.99 25.06
CA ALA A 188 11.92 29.44 25.02
C ALA A 188 11.81 29.93 23.56
N ALA A 189 12.69 29.42 22.68
CA ALA A 189 12.63 29.73 21.25
C ALA A 189 11.28 29.35 20.62
N CYS A 190 10.69 28.21 21.01
CA CYS A 190 9.33 27.84 20.58
C CYS A 190 8.27 28.87 21.00
N ARG A 191 8.36 29.44 22.21
CA ARG A 191 7.42 30.47 22.68
C ARG A 191 7.55 31.76 21.89
N ASP A 192 8.77 32.10 21.47
CA ASP A 192 9.03 33.32 20.72
C ASP A 192 8.62 33.20 19.25
N LEU A 193 8.68 31.99 18.67
CA LEU A 193 8.52 31.77 17.23
C LEU A 193 7.17 31.14 16.82
N LEU A 194 6.49 30.41 17.70
CA LEU A 194 5.24 29.71 17.36
C LEU A 194 4.01 30.48 17.81
N ALA A 195 2.94 30.43 17.01
CA ALA A 195 1.64 30.97 17.40
C ALA A 195 1.08 30.22 18.63
N PRO A 196 0.32 30.89 19.53
CA PRO A 196 -0.11 30.29 20.79
C PRO A 196 -0.81 28.91 20.69
N PRO A 197 -1.76 28.68 19.75
CA PRO A 197 -2.41 27.37 19.62
C PRO A 197 -1.45 26.25 19.20
N VAL A 198 -0.45 26.58 18.38
CA VAL A 198 0.57 25.61 17.91
C VAL A 198 1.59 25.34 19.02
N LEU A 199 1.97 26.38 19.75
CA LEU A 199 2.85 26.28 20.91
C LEU A 199 2.28 25.33 21.96
N GLU A 200 0.99 25.42 22.28
CA GLU A 200 0.35 24.57 23.29
C GLU A 200 0.49 23.07 22.95
N VAL A 201 0.22 22.70 21.70
CA VAL A 201 0.37 21.32 21.20
C VAL A 201 1.83 20.86 21.25
N VAL A 202 2.76 21.70 20.78
CA VAL A 202 4.20 21.39 20.82
C VAL A 202 4.71 21.25 22.25
N ASP A 203 4.23 22.09 23.16
CA ASP A 203 4.63 22.11 24.57
C ASP A 203 4.15 20.86 25.33
N GLU A 204 2.88 20.49 25.14
CA GLU A 204 2.32 19.26 25.70
C GLU A 204 3.09 18.03 25.20
N PHE A 205 3.32 17.96 23.88
CA PHE A 205 4.08 16.89 23.25
C PHE A 205 5.51 16.81 23.80
N PHE A 206 6.19 17.96 23.95
CA PHE A 206 7.52 18.04 24.54
C PHE A 206 7.53 17.51 25.98
N VAL A 207 6.62 17.99 26.84
CA VAL A 207 6.57 17.58 28.25
C VAL A 207 6.32 16.09 28.40
N ARG A 208 5.42 15.52 27.58
CA ARG A 208 5.14 14.08 27.57
C ARG A 208 6.39 13.26 27.26
N HIS A 209 7.14 13.62 26.22
CA HIS A 209 8.33 12.87 25.82
C HIS A 209 9.52 13.09 26.77
N ALA A 210 9.64 14.26 27.40
CA ALA A 210 10.66 14.51 28.42
C ALA A 210 10.44 13.63 29.66
N ARG A 211 9.19 13.49 30.11
CA ARG A 211 8.82 12.57 31.20
C ARG A 211 9.12 11.12 30.84
N ALA A 212 8.69 10.68 29.66
CA ALA A 212 8.95 9.32 29.18
C ALA A 212 10.45 8.98 29.11
N ALA A 213 11.29 9.93 28.67
CA ALA A 213 12.74 9.76 28.65
C ALA A 213 13.33 9.67 30.07
N ALA A 214 12.86 10.49 31.01
CA ALA A 214 13.27 10.43 32.41
C ALA A 214 12.86 9.11 33.07
N ASP A 215 11.69 8.56 32.74
CA ASP A 215 11.24 7.27 33.28
C ASP A 215 12.06 6.10 32.74
N VAL A 216 12.38 6.11 31.44
CA VAL A 216 13.26 5.10 30.83
C VAL A 216 14.67 5.18 31.40
N ALA A 217 15.18 6.38 31.69
CA ALA A 217 16.50 6.55 32.29
C ALA A 217 16.68 5.76 33.60
N LYS A 218 15.61 5.65 34.41
CA LYS A 218 15.62 4.94 35.69
C LYS A 218 15.81 3.42 35.54
N THR A 219 15.48 2.87 34.37
CA THR A 219 15.55 1.43 34.09
C THR A 219 16.71 1.05 33.18
N LEU A 220 17.51 2.03 32.75
CA LEU A 220 18.64 1.77 31.86
C LEU A 220 19.73 0.91 32.53
N PRO A 221 20.34 -0.02 31.79
CA PRO A 221 21.50 -0.75 32.26
C PRO A 221 22.66 0.17 32.67
N ARG A 222 23.46 -0.28 33.65
CA ARG A 222 24.75 0.35 33.99
C ARG A 222 25.83 0.10 32.96
N ASP A 223 25.75 -1.04 32.27
CA ASP A 223 26.66 -1.36 31.17
C ASP A 223 26.43 -0.40 29.99
N THR A 224 27.52 0.17 29.47
CA THR A 224 27.46 1.18 28.41
C THR A 224 26.85 0.63 27.12
N VAL A 225 27.20 -0.58 26.72
CA VAL A 225 26.73 -1.19 25.47
C VAL A 225 25.24 -1.51 25.57
N ALA A 226 24.82 -2.14 26.67
CA ALA A 226 23.41 -2.46 26.91
C ALA A 226 22.54 -1.20 27.03
N ARG A 227 23.07 -0.12 27.62
CA ARG A 227 22.40 1.18 27.67
C ARG A 227 22.22 1.81 26.30
N GLU A 228 23.27 1.81 25.48
CA GLU A 228 23.19 2.33 24.11
C GLU A 228 22.18 1.54 23.27
N GLN A 229 22.10 0.21 23.45
CA GLN A 229 21.07 -0.62 22.82
C GLN A 229 19.66 -0.23 23.28
N ALA A 230 19.40 -0.17 24.59
CA ALA A 230 18.09 0.19 25.11
C ALA A 230 17.65 1.59 24.65
N MET A 231 18.59 2.55 24.57
CA MET A 231 18.30 3.89 24.07
C MET A 231 18.07 3.92 22.56
N ALA A 232 18.83 3.14 21.78
CA ALA A 232 18.58 2.99 20.35
C ALA A 232 17.18 2.43 20.09
N ASP A 233 16.79 1.38 20.82
CA ASP A 233 15.46 0.76 20.70
C ASP A 233 14.36 1.76 21.07
N TRP A 234 14.57 2.53 22.15
CA TRP A 234 13.62 3.57 22.57
C TRP A 234 13.47 4.68 21.52
N PHE A 235 14.57 5.24 21.01
CA PHE A 235 14.50 6.27 19.97
C PHE A 235 13.96 5.73 18.66
N HIS A 236 14.26 4.48 18.32
CA HIS A 236 13.71 3.82 17.15
C HIS A 236 12.18 3.65 17.26
N ALA A 237 11.69 3.24 18.43
CA ALA A 237 10.26 3.17 18.72
C ALA A 237 9.59 4.55 18.63
N ARG A 238 10.20 5.60 19.21
CA ARG A 238 9.66 6.97 19.11
C ARG A 238 9.67 7.50 17.69
N TRP A 239 10.73 7.26 16.92
CA TRP A 239 10.75 7.58 15.49
C TRP A 239 9.60 6.90 14.75
N ARG A 240 9.31 5.63 15.07
CA ARG A 240 8.18 4.88 14.53
C ARG A 240 6.80 5.37 14.98
N GLU A 241 6.70 6.24 16.00
CA GLU A 241 5.44 6.80 16.51
C GLU A 241 5.17 8.25 16.05
N VAL A 242 6.20 9.05 15.78
CA VAL A 242 6.04 10.47 15.36
C VAL A 242 5.90 10.67 13.85
N GLU A 243 5.00 11.53 13.38
CA GLU A 243 4.57 11.67 11.98
C GLU A 243 5.55 12.44 11.09
N THR A 244 6.30 13.36 11.69
CA THR A 244 7.19 14.25 10.94
C THR A 244 8.58 14.26 11.55
N VAL A 245 9.58 14.61 10.72
CA VAL A 245 10.94 14.90 11.18
C VAL A 245 10.91 15.97 12.28
N THR A 246 10.07 16.99 12.11
CA THR A 246 9.89 18.08 13.07
C THR A 246 9.38 17.56 14.43
N GLN A 247 8.39 16.65 14.45
CA GLN A 247 7.96 15.98 15.68
C GLN A 247 9.11 15.18 16.32
N PHE A 248 9.91 14.48 15.51
CA PHE A 248 11.05 13.74 16.03
C PHE A 248 12.13 14.64 16.64
N VAL A 249 12.39 15.81 16.05
CA VAL A 249 13.27 16.82 16.65
C VAL A 249 12.76 17.22 18.03
N VAL A 250 11.45 17.45 18.19
CA VAL A 250 10.84 17.74 19.50
C VAL A 250 11.03 16.58 20.47
N VAL A 251 10.85 15.32 20.05
CA VAL A 251 11.14 14.14 20.89
C VAL A 251 12.58 14.12 21.35
N VAL A 252 13.54 14.35 20.44
CA VAL A 252 14.97 14.32 20.78
C VAL A 252 15.33 15.44 21.73
N ARG A 253 14.82 16.67 21.52
CA ARG A 253 15.02 17.80 22.45
C ARG A 253 14.40 17.53 23.81
N ALA A 254 13.20 16.97 23.84
CA ALA A 254 12.53 16.57 25.08
C ALA A 254 13.33 15.47 25.81
N ALA A 255 13.86 14.50 25.07
CA ALA A 255 14.69 13.44 25.62
C ALA A 255 15.99 13.98 26.23
N GLN A 256 16.64 14.98 25.61
CA GLN A 256 17.80 15.64 26.22
C GLN A 256 17.46 16.20 27.62
N VAL A 257 16.30 16.85 27.80
CA VAL A 257 15.85 17.35 29.11
C VAL A 257 15.62 16.21 30.11
N GLY A 258 14.86 15.18 29.71
CA GLY A 258 14.50 14.07 30.61
C GLY A 258 15.72 13.24 31.05
N LEU A 259 16.64 12.99 30.13
CA LEU A 259 17.90 12.29 30.41
C LEU A 259 18.82 13.14 31.27
N PHE A 260 18.92 14.44 31.01
CA PHE A 260 19.76 15.35 31.80
C PHE A 260 19.30 15.41 33.26
N ALA A 261 17.98 15.46 33.50
CA ALA A 261 17.40 15.36 34.84
C ALA A 261 17.75 14.03 35.56
N SER A 262 18.16 13.02 34.79
CA SER A 262 18.54 11.68 35.27
C SER A 262 20.05 11.44 35.24
N GLN A 263 20.88 12.51 35.23
CA GLN A 263 22.35 12.44 35.19
C GLN A 263 22.93 11.81 33.90
N LEU A 264 22.17 11.83 32.81
CA LEU A 264 22.61 11.35 31.51
C LEU A 264 22.63 12.48 30.48
N HIS A 265 23.75 12.68 29.82
CA HIS A 265 23.91 13.64 28.75
C HIS A 265 23.70 12.97 27.39
N LEU A 266 22.68 13.42 26.66
CA LEU A 266 22.46 13.08 25.26
C LEU A 266 23.01 14.19 24.36
N ARG A 267 24.09 13.89 23.66
CA ARG A 267 24.62 14.75 22.60
C ARG A 267 23.90 14.46 21.28
N VAL A 268 23.51 15.53 20.59
CA VAL A 268 22.75 15.49 19.34
C VAL A 268 23.45 16.33 18.27
N GLU A 269 23.82 15.69 17.16
CA GLU A 269 24.24 16.34 15.93
C GLU A 269 23.00 16.55 15.05
N LEU A 270 22.34 17.71 15.23
CA LEU A 270 21.00 17.96 14.67
C LEU A 270 20.96 17.82 13.14
N ASP A 271 21.95 18.33 12.41
CA ASP A 271 22.01 18.21 10.94
C ASP A 271 22.06 16.75 10.49
N ARG A 272 22.83 15.92 11.21
CA ARG A 272 22.93 14.48 10.94
C ARG A 272 21.66 13.74 11.31
N LEU A 273 21.02 14.12 12.41
CA LEU A 273 19.71 13.61 12.82
C LEU A 273 18.67 13.88 11.74
N VAL A 274 18.53 15.14 11.31
CA VAL A 274 17.57 15.57 10.29
C VAL A 274 17.87 14.92 8.94
N GLY A 275 19.13 14.91 8.49
CA GLY A 275 19.52 14.25 7.25
C GLY A 275 19.25 12.74 7.26
N THR A 276 19.47 12.08 8.40
CA THR A 276 19.12 10.66 8.58
C THR A 276 17.61 10.48 8.57
N ALA A 277 16.86 11.31 9.29
CA ALA A 277 15.41 11.25 9.39
C ALA A 277 14.73 11.45 8.02
N GLN A 278 15.22 12.41 7.22
CA GLN A 278 14.72 12.70 5.87
C GLN A 278 15.02 11.59 4.86
N THR A 279 16.11 10.84 5.06
CA THR A 279 16.49 9.73 4.18
C THR A 279 15.97 8.38 4.67
N MET A 280 15.47 8.32 5.91
CA MET A 280 14.84 7.15 6.48
C MET A 280 13.42 7.00 5.95
N PRO A 281 13.04 5.79 5.52
CA PRO A 281 11.73 5.54 4.93
C PRO A 281 10.67 5.55 6.02
N HIS A 282 10.03 6.70 6.18
CA HIS A 282 9.00 6.93 7.18
C HIS A 282 7.69 7.39 6.54
N ASP A 283 7.78 8.13 5.43
CA ASP A 283 6.63 8.61 4.65
C ASP A 283 5.71 7.49 4.14
N ALA A 284 6.25 6.34 3.72
CA ALA A 284 5.44 5.26 3.19
C ALA A 284 4.55 4.62 4.27
N LEU A 285 5.03 4.52 5.51
CA LEU A 285 4.29 3.88 6.60
C LEU A 285 3.07 4.67 7.10
N ARG A 286 2.92 5.94 6.68
CA ARG A 286 1.93 6.85 7.28
C ARG A 286 1.07 7.61 6.30
N ARG A 287 1.44 7.65 5.03
CA ARG A 287 0.65 8.29 3.98
C ARG A 287 -0.04 7.20 3.16
N PRO A 288 -1.36 6.96 3.35
CA PRO A 288 -2.10 6.00 2.53
C PRO A 288 -1.91 6.24 1.02
N HIS A 289 -1.74 7.50 0.60
CA HIS A 289 -1.48 7.86 -0.79
C HIS A 289 -0.11 7.41 -1.31
N ALA A 290 0.90 7.21 -0.45
CA ALA A 290 2.19 6.69 -0.87
C ALA A 290 2.07 5.25 -1.37
N TRP A 291 1.24 4.43 -0.72
CA TRP A 291 0.96 3.05 -1.15
C TRP A 291 0.25 3.00 -2.50
N ARG A 292 -0.63 3.97 -2.81
CA ARG A 292 -1.28 4.03 -4.13
C ARG A 292 -0.28 4.05 -5.29
N ARG A 293 0.91 4.65 -5.10
CA ARG A 293 1.98 4.67 -6.13
C ARG A 293 2.57 3.29 -6.41
N LEU A 294 2.53 2.36 -5.45
CA LEU A 294 2.97 0.98 -5.68
C LEU A 294 2.01 0.18 -6.58
N ARG A 295 0.76 0.64 -6.76
CA ARG A 295 -0.18 0.02 -7.71
C ARG A 295 0.31 0.08 -9.15
N ALA A 296 1.24 0.99 -9.44
CA ALA A 296 1.86 1.11 -10.75
C ALA A 296 2.57 -0.18 -11.19
N TYR A 297 2.95 -1.07 -10.26
CA TYR A 297 3.51 -2.38 -10.58
C TYR A 297 2.42 -3.42 -10.86
N ALA A 298 2.52 -4.09 -12.01
CA ALA A 298 1.61 -5.20 -12.33
C ALA A 298 1.84 -6.42 -11.41
N ASP A 299 3.09 -6.72 -11.08
CA ASP A 299 3.50 -7.83 -10.20
C ASP A 299 3.27 -7.45 -8.72
N PRO A 300 2.28 -8.06 -8.03
CA PRO A 300 1.95 -7.72 -6.65
C PRO A 300 3.06 -8.08 -5.66
N ALA A 301 3.99 -8.97 -6.02
CA ALA A 301 5.13 -9.35 -5.17
C ALA A 301 5.98 -8.14 -4.76
N ARG A 302 6.06 -7.11 -5.60
CA ARG A 302 6.81 -5.87 -5.32
C ARG A 302 6.16 -5.08 -4.18
N GLY A 303 4.86 -4.87 -4.27
CA GLY A 303 4.08 -4.19 -3.24
C GLY A 303 4.06 -4.99 -1.93
N ALA A 304 3.91 -6.32 -2.02
CA ALA A 304 3.94 -7.21 -0.86
C ALA A 304 5.30 -7.20 -0.15
N ALA A 305 6.41 -7.22 -0.90
CA ALA A 305 7.75 -7.09 -0.33
C ALA A 305 7.92 -5.74 0.38
N CYS A 306 7.35 -4.67 -0.18
CA CYS A 306 7.34 -3.37 0.47
C CYS A 306 6.52 -3.38 1.77
N ALA A 307 5.36 -4.05 1.77
CA ALA A 307 4.51 -4.22 2.94
C ALA A 307 5.25 -4.95 4.09
N PHE A 308 5.95 -6.05 3.77
CA PHE A 308 6.71 -6.81 4.77
C PHE A 308 7.87 -6.00 5.35
N ALA A 309 8.61 -5.31 4.48
CA ALA A 309 9.70 -4.45 4.92
C ALA A 309 9.20 -3.29 5.81
N ALA A 310 8.05 -2.70 5.46
CA ALA A 310 7.41 -1.65 6.24
C ALA A 310 6.93 -2.17 7.61
N ALA A 311 6.36 -3.39 7.66
CA ALA A 311 5.99 -4.08 8.90
C ALA A 311 7.20 -4.48 9.77
N GLY A 312 8.43 -4.31 9.27
CA GLY A 312 9.65 -4.62 10.00
C GLY A 312 10.07 -6.10 9.93
N VAL A 313 9.52 -6.86 8.99
CA VAL A 313 9.96 -8.24 8.74
C VAL A 313 11.39 -8.20 8.18
N PRO A 314 12.36 -8.88 8.81
CA PRO A 314 13.72 -8.94 8.28
C PRO A 314 13.74 -9.71 6.96
N LEU A 315 14.51 -9.25 5.98
CA LEU A 315 14.47 -9.85 4.63
C LEU A 315 14.89 -11.32 4.57
N GLY A 316 15.85 -11.73 5.38
CA GLY A 316 16.22 -13.15 5.46
C GLY A 316 15.05 -14.04 5.88
N HIS A 317 14.12 -13.50 6.68
CA HIS A 317 12.86 -14.18 7.02
C HIS A 317 11.83 -14.01 5.91
N THR A 318 11.72 -12.84 5.27
CA THR A 318 10.84 -12.60 4.12
C THR A 318 11.03 -13.63 3.00
N ALA A 319 12.27 -13.99 2.68
CA ALA A 319 12.57 -14.92 1.57
C ALA A 319 12.12 -16.36 1.81
N ILE A 320 11.85 -16.75 3.05
CA ILE A 320 11.44 -18.11 3.44
C ILE A 320 9.98 -18.17 3.90
N VAL A 321 9.26 -17.05 3.92
CA VAL A 321 7.83 -17.02 4.26
C VAL A 321 7.06 -17.93 3.31
N LEU A 322 6.24 -18.81 3.88
CA LEU A 322 5.37 -19.70 3.12
C LEU A 322 4.01 -19.03 2.87
N VAL A 323 3.24 -19.53 1.91
CA VAL A 323 1.89 -19.03 1.63
C VAL A 323 1.00 -19.15 2.87
N GLY A 324 1.10 -20.27 3.61
CA GLY A 324 0.32 -20.51 4.82
C GLY A 324 0.69 -19.63 6.02
N ASP A 325 1.87 -18.98 5.99
CA ASP A 325 2.31 -18.06 7.03
C ASP A 325 1.66 -16.66 6.91
N VAL A 326 1.04 -16.37 5.76
CA VAL A 326 0.43 -15.08 5.45
C VAL A 326 -1.08 -15.22 5.55
N ALA A 327 -1.74 -14.35 6.31
CA ALA A 327 -3.20 -14.35 6.35
C ALA A 327 -3.78 -14.04 4.95
N ALA A 328 -4.85 -14.73 4.55
CA ALA A 328 -5.46 -14.56 3.24
C ALA A 328 -6.01 -13.14 2.99
N ASP A 329 -6.38 -12.41 4.05
CA ASP A 329 -6.77 -11.00 4.02
C ASP A 329 -5.57 -10.03 4.02
N GLY A 330 -4.35 -10.57 4.00
CA GLY A 330 -3.08 -9.83 3.98
C GLY A 330 -2.82 -9.04 5.26
N SER A 331 -3.57 -9.27 6.34
CA SER A 331 -3.47 -8.48 7.58
C SER A 331 -2.25 -8.79 8.42
N THR A 332 -1.73 -10.01 8.35
CA THR A 332 -0.62 -10.49 9.18
C THR A 332 0.29 -11.43 8.42
N VAL A 333 1.55 -11.46 8.83
CA VAL A 333 2.53 -12.47 8.42
C VAL A 333 3.21 -13.06 9.65
N ARG A 334 3.31 -14.40 9.67
CA ARG A 334 4.02 -15.15 10.70
C ARG A 334 5.41 -15.54 10.20
N THR A 335 6.39 -15.45 11.08
CA THR A 335 7.75 -15.94 10.84
C THR A 335 8.28 -16.56 12.12
N GLU A 336 9.44 -17.24 12.05
CA GLU A 336 10.13 -17.72 13.25
C GLU A 336 10.45 -16.60 14.26
N ALA A 337 10.65 -15.36 13.79
CA ALA A 337 10.95 -14.22 14.63
C ALA A 337 9.73 -13.58 15.31
N GLY A 338 8.50 -13.94 14.88
CA GLY A 338 7.27 -13.39 15.45
C GLY A 338 6.14 -13.19 14.43
N VAL A 339 5.06 -12.58 14.90
CA VAL A 339 3.89 -12.17 14.10
C VAL A 339 3.99 -10.67 13.84
N TYR A 340 3.81 -10.26 12.60
CA TYR A 340 3.90 -8.87 12.18
C TYR A 340 2.57 -8.43 11.56
N ASP A 341 2.07 -7.29 12.04
CA ASP A 341 0.87 -6.66 11.50
C ASP A 341 1.19 -5.87 10.24
N ILE A 342 0.40 -6.09 9.19
CA ILE A 342 0.49 -5.35 7.94
C ILE A 342 -0.42 -4.13 8.03
N PHE A 343 0.19 -2.97 7.82
CA PHE A 343 -0.50 -1.67 7.73
C PHE A 343 -1.63 -1.73 6.70
N GLU A 344 -2.83 -1.25 7.06
CA GLU A 344 -4.06 -1.44 6.28
C GLU A 344 -3.92 -1.05 4.79
N PRO A 345 -3.37 0.12 4.43
CA PRO A 345 -3.17 0.50 3.03
C PRO A 345 -2.23 -0.41 2.22
N ALA A 346 -1.42 -1.23 2.90
CA ALA A 346 -0.49 -2.17 2.30
C ALA A 346 -1.10 -3.57 2.11
N ARG A 347 -2.21 -3.90 2.79
CA ARG A 347 -2.85 -5.21 2.75
C ARG A 347 -3.27 -5.65 1.34
N PRO A 348 -3.82 -4.77 0.46
CA PRO A 348 -4.20 -5.19 -0.89
C PRO A 348 -3.03 -5.78 -1.69
N PHE A 349 -1.80 -5.31 -1.48
CA PHE A 349 -0.62 -5.87 -2.17
C PHE A 349 -0.29 -7.29 -1.68
N VAL A 350 -0.38 -7.52 -0.37
CA VAL A 350 -0.16 -8.84 0.24
C VAL A 350 -1.26 -9.81 -0.19
N ARG A 351 -2.53 -9.38 -0.16
CA ARG A 351 -3.68 -10.15 -0.66
C ARG A 351 -3.53 -10.52 -2.13
N ALA A 352 -3.15 -9.55 -2.98
CA ALA A 352 -2.96 -9.79 -4.40
C ALA A 352 -1.84 -10.83 -4.64
N GLN A 353 -0.73 -10.74 -3.91
CA GLN A 353 0.33 -11.74 -4.01
C GLN A 353 -0.12 -13.12 -3.52
N HIS A 354 -0.87 -13.19 -2.42
CA HIS A 354 -1.43 -14.45 -1.93
C HIS A 354 -2.34 -15.09 -2.98
N HIS A 355 -3.29 -14.33 -3.54
CA HIS A 355 -4.18 -14.84 -4.59
C HIS A 355 -3.44 -15.23 -5.86
N LEU A 356 -2.41 -14.47 -6.25
CA LEU A 356 -1.57 -14.81 -7.40
C LEU A 356 -0.91 -16.18 -7.20
N ARG A 357 -0.29 -16.42 -6.04
CA ARG A 357 0.35 -17.71 -5.71
C ARG A 357 -0.66 -18.86 -5.70
N THR A 358 -1.80 -18.68 -5.06
CA THR A 358 -2.84 -19.73 -5.05
C THR A 358 -3.40 -20.01 -6.44
N ASN A 359 -3.57 -18.98 -7.29
CA ASN A 359 -4.00 -19.16 -8.68
C ASN A 359 -2.95 -19.86 -9.54
N GLU A 360 -1.67 -19.74 -9.21
CA GLU A 360 -0.55 -20.48 -9.80
C GLU A 360 -0.45 -21.93 -9.28
N GLY A 361 -1.33 -22.33 -8.35
CA GLY A 361 -1.38 -23.67 -7.77
C GLY A 361 -0.49 -23.86 -6.54
N ALA A 362 0.06 -22.79 -5.96
CA ALA A 362 0.84 -22.87 -4.74
C ALA A 362 -0.05 -23.27 -3.54
N GLY A 363 0.38 -24.29 -2.80
CA GLY A 363 -0.18 -24.72 -1.54
C GLY A 363 0.37 -23.95 -0.34
N PRO A 364 -0.09 -24.26 0.89
CA PRO A 364 0.31 -23.55 2.10
C PRO A 364 1.80 -23.70 2.42
N ASP A 365 2.43 -24.81 2.02
CA ASP A 365 3.85 -25.10 2.28
C ASP A 365 4.80 -24.54 1.20
N ASP A 366 4.26 -23.91 0.16
CA ASP A 366 5.06 -23.28 -0.90
C ASP A 366 5.52 -21.88 -0.48
N VAL A 367 6.65 -21.43 -1.02
CA VAL A 367 7.16 -20.08 -0.75
C VAL A 367 6.23 -18.99 -1.30
N PHE A 368 6.03 -17.94 -0.50
CA PHE A 368 5.20 -16.79 -0.85
C PHE A 368 5.85 -15.90 -1.91
N PHE A 369 7.17 -15.73 -1.84
CA PHE A 369 7.98 -15.04 -2.86
C PHE A 369 8.79 -16.06 -3.66
N GLU A 370 8.39 -16.27 -4.91
CA GLU A 370 9.08 -17.22 -5.77
C GLU A 370 10.52 -16.77 -6.10
N GLY A 371 11.46 -17.70 -5.94
CA GLY A 371 12.84 -17.56 -6.38
C GLY A 371 13.52 -18.92 -6.50
N GLN A 372 14.59 -18.99 -7.30
CA GLN A 372 15.29 -20.26 -7.54
C GLN A 372 16.00 -20.80 -6.30
N ASN A 373 16.38 -19.93 -5.36
CA ASN A 373 16.93 -20.25 -4.04
C ASN A 373 16.86 -19.00 -3.14
N GLN A 374 17.08 -19.16 -1.84
CA GLN A 374 17.01 -18.08 -0.85
C GLN A 374 17.88 -16.87 -1.21
N ASN A 375 19.14 -17.08 -1.59
CA ASN A 375 20.05 -15.98 -1.96
C ASN A 375 19.52 -15.15 -3.15
N LYS A 376 18.94 -15.81 -4.15
CA LYS A 376 18.34 -15.14 -5.31
C LYS A 376 17.03 -14.44 -4.92
N THR A 377 16.24 -15.03 -4.03
CA THR A 377 15.04 -14.39 -3.48
C THR A 377 15.41 -13.13 -2.70
N ASP A 378 16.41 -13.17 -1.83
CA ASP A 378 16.90 -12.01 -1.08
C ASP A 378 17.36 -10.87 -2.01
N GLN A 379 18.13 -11.22 -3.05
CA GLN A 379 18.56 -10.25 -4.07
C GLN A 379 17.37 -9.66 -4.84
N ARG A 380 16.37 -10.48 -5.18
CA ARG A 380 15.14 -10.04 -5.85
C ARG A 380 14.32 -9.09 -4.97
N LEU A 381 14.12 -9.45 -3.69
CA LEU A 381 13.40 -8.63 -2.72
C LEU A 381 14.14 -7.31 -2.44
N ALA A 382 15.46 -7.36 -2.30
CA ALA A 382 16.28 -6.16 -2.18
C ALA A 382 16.09 -5.22 -3.38
N ARG A 383 16.11 -5.78 -4.60
CA ARG A 383 15.87 -5.03 -5.82
C ARG A 383 14.45 -4.43 -5.85
N PHE A 384 13.42 -5.16 -5.43
CA PHE A 384 12.06 -4.64 -5.33
C PHE A 384 11.98 -3.37 -4.46
N LEU A 385 12.63 -3.38 -3.29
CA LEU A 385 12.65 -2.24 -2.39
C LEU A 385 13.42 -1.04 -2.98
N THR A 386 14.51 -1.29 -3.70
CA THR A 386 15.25 -0.23 -4.42
C THR A 386 14.45 0.36 -5.58
N GLU A 387 13.78 -0.49 -6.37
CA GLU A 387 12.95 -0.05 -7.50
C GLU A 387 11.72 0.71 -7.01
N ALA A 388 11.03 0.25 -5.96
CA ALA A 388 9.94 0.98 -5.31
C ALA A 388 10.34 2.40 -4.91
N ARG A 389 11.55 2.57 -4.35
CA ARG A 389 12.10 3.89 -4.01
C ARG A 389 12.39 4.72 -5.25
N ARG A 390 13.03 4.15 -6.27
CA ARG A 390 13.50 4.87 -7.46
C ARG A 390 12.37 5.25 -8.41
N GLU A 391 11.45 4.34 -8.67
CA GLU A 391 10.43 4.44 -9.71
C GLU A 391 9.10 4.96 -9.15
N ALA A 392 8.68 4.48 -7.98
CA ALA A 392 7.41 4.90 -7.36
C ALA A 392 7.60 5.99 -6.29
N GLY A 393 8.85 6.34 -5.93
CA GLY A 393 9.13 7.27 -4.83
C GLY A 393 8.71 6.74 -3.46
N VAL A 394 8.59 5.41 -3.31
CA VAL A 394 8.12 4.75 -2.10
C VAL A 394 9.30 4.08 -1.41
N ALA A 395 9.81 4.75 -0.38
CA ALA A 395 10.85 4.21 0.47
C ALA A 395 10.18 3.56 1.70
N VAL A 396 10.41 2.26 1.91
CA VAL A 396 9.84 1.46 3.02
C VAL A 396 10.89 0.81 3.93
N ALA A 397 12.15 0.70 3.46
CA ALA A 397 13.25 0.20 4.26
C ALA A 397 14.55 0.95 3.95
N ALA A 398 15.35 1.12 4.99
CA ALA A 398 16.67 1.73 4.90
C ALA A 398 17.57 0.84 3.98
N SER A 399 18.63 1.41 3.42
CA SER A 399 19.33 0.81 2.26
C SER A 399 19.90 -0.60 2.54
N TYR A 400 20.15 -1.39 1.47
CA TYR A 400 20.58 -2.81 1.53
C TYR A 400 21.72 -3.12 2.52
N LYS A 401 22.61 -2.16 2.81
CA LYS A 401 23.74 -2.33 3.74
C LYS A 401 23.37 -2.26 5.23
N GLU A 402 22.10 -2.06 5.57
CA GLU A 402 21.67 -1.64 6.91
C GLU A 402 20.77 -2.68 7.60
N ARG A 403 20.85 -3.95 7.16
CA ARG A 403 19.86 -5.00 7.46
C ARG A 403 20.28 -6.04 8.49
N ASP A 404 21.52 -6.00 8.95
CA ASP A 404 21.80 -6.45 10.31
C ASP A 404 21.28 -5.35 11.23
N LEU A 405 20.45 -5.71 12.22
CA LEU A 405 20.07 -4.82 13.32
C LEU A 405 21.36 -4.16 13.80
N ALA A 406 21.56 -2.89 13.41
CA ALA A 406 22.76 -2.17 13.78
C ALA A 406 22.80 -2.21 15.31
N SER A 407 23.92 -2.69 15.88
CA SER A 407 24.14 -2.61 17.32
C SER A 407 23.76 -1.21 17.81
N GLY A 408 23.22 -1.08 19.02
CA GLY A 408 22.67 0.18 19.54
C GLY A 408 23.57 1.39 19.29
N SER A 409 24.88 1.19 19.50
CA SER A 409 25.93 2.15 19.19
C SER A 409 25.96 2.64 17.73
N ARG A 410 25.83 1.73 16.76
CA ARG A 410 25.80 2.05 15.32
C ARG A 410 24.52 2.78 14.93
N TRP A 411 23.38 2.40 15.52
CA TRP A 411 22.13 3.12 15.31
C TRP A 411 22.25 4.56 15.83
N LEU A 412 22.57 4.75 17.11
CA LEU A 412 22.69 6.08 17.72
C LEU A 412 23.70 6.95 16.95
N THR A 413 24.88 6.43 16.68
CA THR A 413 25.93 7.15 15.93
C THR A 413 25.43 7.59 14.56
N ARG A 414 24.72 6.72 13.83
CA ARG A 414 24.18 7.07 12.51
C ARG A 414 23.24 8.27 12.59
N TRP A 415 22.35 8.27 13.57
CA TRP A 415 21.38 9.32 13.84
C TRP A 415 22.00 10.58 14.48
N GLY A 416 23.32 10.63 14.67
CA GLY A 416 23.98 11.76 15.32
C GLY A 416 23.69 11.84 16.82
N LEU A 417 23.35 10.71 17.45
CA LEU A 417 23.04 10.62 18.86
C LEU A 417 24.19 9.92 19.60
N SER A 418 24.51 10.39 20.81
CA SER A 418 25.38 9.66 21.74
C SER A 418 25.00 9.98 23.18
N ILE A 419 25.07 8.98 24.06
CA ILE A 419 24.69 9.11 25.47
C ILE A 419 25.90 8.89 26.38
N ARG A 420 26.03 9.71 27.43
CA ARG A 420 27.11 9.60 28.43
C ARG A 420 26.56 9.91 29.82
N GLU A 421 27.19 9.38 30.86
CA GLU A 421 26.92 9.82 32.23
C GLU A 421 27.52 11.20 32.48
N LEU A 422 26.82 12.01 33.26
CA LEU A 422 27.34 13.25 33.83
C LEU A 422 28.12 12.88 35.09
N THR A 423 29.44 12.82 34.97
CA THR A 423 30.38 12.63 36.09
C THR A 423 30.64 13.91 36.85
#